data_AF-A0A7X0L3A6-F1
#
_entry.id   AF-A0A7X0L3A6-F1
#
_cell.length_a   1.000
_cell.length_b   1.000
_cell.length_c   1.000
_cell.angle_alpha   90.00
_cell.angle_beta   90.00
_cell.angle_gamma   90.00
#
_symmetry.space_group_name_H-M   'P 1'
#
loop_
_entity.id
_entity.type
_entity.pdbx_description
1 polymer ?
#
loop_
_entity_poly.entity_id
_entity_poly.type
_entity_poly.pdbx_seq_one_letter_code
_entity_poly.pdbx_strand_id
1 'polypeptide(L)'
;MPVSELLERVSSRELSEWMAYERVAGPLGFDRADVQSAIVAATVANANRGKGKPLTPADFVPKWDRKPKQTVEEMVQLAYALNAAFGGSVVNAGGDDGAAE
;
A
#
# COMPACT_ATOMS: atom_id res chain seq x y z
N MET A 1 -14.55 -11.34 21.80
CA MET A 1 -14.88 -10.25 22.74
C MET A 1 -15.83 -9.29 22.03
N PRO A 2 -17.06 -9.08 22.52
CA PRO A 2 -17.98 -8.08 21.99
C PRO A 2 -17.52 -6.67 22.34
N VAL A 3 -17.97 -5.67 21.58
CA VAL A 3 -17.58 -4.26 21.76
C VAL A 3 -17.99 -3.72 23.14
N SER A 4 -19.15 -4.15 23.66
CA SER A 4 -19.62 -3.75 24.99
C SER A 4 -18.68 -4.18 26.11
N GLU A 5 -18.15 -5.41 26.04
CA GLU A 5 -17.18 -5.95 27.01
C GLU A 5 -15.81 -5.27 26.87
N LEU A 6 -15.39 -4.93 25.65
CA LEU A 6 -14.15 -4.19 25.40
C LEU A 6 -14.20 -2.76 25.98
N LEU A 7 -15.34 -2.09 25.86
CA LEU A 7 -15.56 -0.72 26.34
C LEU A 7 -15.56 -0.59 27.87
N GLU A 8 -15.63 -1.70 28.62
CA GLU A 8 -15.43 -1.70 30.07
C GLU A 8 -13.98 -1.40 30.46
N ARG A 9 -13.02 -1.59 29.54
CA ARG A 9 -11.58 -1.45 29.80
C ARG A 9 -10.87 -0.46 28.89
N VAL A 10 -11.38 -0.25 27.68
CA VAL A 10 -10.78 0.62 26.66
C VAL A 10 -11.80 1.66 26.23
N SER A 11 -11.45 2.93 26.30
CA SER A 11 -12.41 3.99 25.93
C SER A 11 -12.69 4.01 24.42
N SER A 12 -13.87 4.48 24.02
CA SER A 12 -14.21 4.68 22.60
C SER A 12 -13.24 5.62 21.89
N ARG A 13 -12.74 6.64 22.60
CA ARG A 13 -11.71 7.55 22.09
C ARG A 13 -10.41 6.81 21.81
N GLU A 14 -9.95 6.02 22.75
CA GLU A 14 -8.74 5.22 22.60
C GLU A 14 -8.87 4.23 21.42
N LEU A 15 -9.99 3.53 21.29
CA LEU A 15 -10.27 2.70 20.11
C LEU A 15 -10.20 3.48 18.79
N SER A 16 -10.68 4.73 18.78
CA SER A 16 -10.61 5.59 17.61
C SER A 16 -9.17 6.02 17.29
N GLU A 17 -8.35 6.26 18.32
CA GLU A 17 -6.92 6.55 18.18
C GLU A 17 -6.16 5.33 17.61
N TRP A 18 -6.46 4.11 18.09
CA TRP A 18 -5.92 2.86 17.54
C TRP A 18 -6.32 2.66 16.06
N MET A 19 -7.58 2.93 15.71
CA MET A 19 -8.03 2.89 14.31
C MET A 19 -7.31 3.91 13.43
N ALA A 20 -7.06 5.11 13.94
CA ALA A 20 -6.31 6.13 13.21
C ALA A 20 -4.84 5.71 13.04
N TYR A 21 -4.23 5.14 14.08
CA TYR A 21 -2.88 4.58 14.02
C TYR A 21 -2.78 3.47 12.98
N GLU A 22 -3.71 2.50 12.94
CA GLU A 22 -3.70 1.43 11.93
C GLU A 22 -3.72 1.95 10.49
N ARG A 23 -4.51 3.01 10.23
CA ARG A 23 -4.58 3.61 8.90
C ARG A 23 -3.26 4.22 8.44
N VAL A 24 -2.38 4.60 9.37
CA VAL A 24 -1.10 5.22 9.08
C VAL A 24 0.05 4.21 9.14
N ALA A 25 0.08 3.38 10.17
CA ALA A 25 1.16 2.45 10.47
C ALA A 25 0.97 1.06 9.83
N GLY A 26 -0.23 0.74 9.34
CA GLY A 26 -0.60 -0.60 8.90
C GLY A 26 -1.23 -1.43 10.03
N PRO A 27 -1.53 -2.71 9.77
CA PRO A 27 -2.17 -3.60 10.75
C PRO A 27 -1.40 -3.65 12.06
N LEU A 28 -2.11 -3.62 13.20
CA LEU A 28 -1.49 -3.77 14.53
C LEU A 28 -0.88 -5.18 14.68
N GLY A 29 0.43 -5.27 14.47
CA GLY A 29 1.18 -6.52 14.52
C GLY A 29 2.64 -6.31 14.13
N PHE A 30 3.42 -7.38 14.09
CA PHE A 30 4.77 -7.29 13.54
C PHE A 30 4.66 -6.95 12.04
N ASP A 31 5.34 -5.90 11.58
CA ASP A 31 5.36 -5.39 10.18
C ASP A 31 5.55 -6.48 9.11
N ARG A 32 6.09 -7.64 9.49
CA ARG A 32 6.47 -8.73 8.60
C ARG A 32 5.80 -10.06 8.95
N ALA A 33 4.78 -10.08 9.81
CA ALA A 33 4.08 -11.33 10.16
C ALA A 33 3.51 -12.04 8.93
N ASP A 34 3.01 -11.26 7.97
CA ASP A 34 2.52 -11.77 6.69
C ASP A 34 3.64 -12.42 5.88
N VAL A 35 4.85 -11.85 5.88
CA VAL A 35 6.01 -12.39 5.17
C VAL A 35 6.47 -13.69 5.81
N GLN A 36 6.53 -13.75 7.14
CA GLN A 36 6.90 -14.96 7.88
C GLN A 36 5.90 -16.09 7.61
N SER A 37 4.60 -15.78 7.68
CA SER A 37 3.53 -16.72 7.36
C SER A 37 3.62 -17.19 5.89
N ALA A 38 3.90 -16.27 4.97
CA ALA A 38 4.07 -16.58 3.56
C ALA A 38 5.29 -17.48 3.28
N ILE A 39 6.39 -17.33 4.01
CA ILE A 39 7.56 -18.22 3.91
C ILE A 39 7.17 -19.65 4.30
N VAL A 40 6.44 -19.81 5.40
CA VAL A 40 5.95 -21.14 5.84
C VAL A 40 4.99 -21.72 4.80
N ALA A 41 4.03 -20.94 4.32
CA ALA A 41 3.07 -21.37 3.30
C ALA A 41 3.77 -21.80 2.00
N ALA A 42 4.72 -21.00 1.50
CA ALA A 42 5.52 -21.35 0.33
C ALA A 42 6.34 -22.62 0.53
N THR A 43 6.88 -22.83 1.73
CA THR A 43 7.63 -24.05 2.08
C THR A 43 6.72 -25.28 2.00
N VAL A 44 5.55 -25.24 2.64
CA VAL A 44 4.57 -26.34 2.63
C VAL A 44 4.06 -26.59 1.21
N ALA A 45 3.72 -25.54 0.46
CA ALA A 45 3.20 -25.68 -0.89
C ALA A 45 4.24 -26.29 -1.85
N ASN A 46 5.51 -25.85 -1.77
CA ASN A 46 6.58 -26.38 -2.60
C ASN A 46 7.02 -27.80 -2.18
N ALA A 47 6.90 -28.16 -0.91
CA ALA A 47 7.16 -29.52 -0.44
C ALA A 47 6.15 -30.54 -1.00
N ASN A 48 4.90 -30.10 -1.23
CA ASN A 48 3.81 -30.94 -1.75
C ASN A 48 3.57 -30.79 -3.26
N ARG A 49 4.46 -30.07 -3.96
CA ARG A 49 4.27 -29.68 -5.36
C ARG A 49 4.82 -30.73 -6.32
N GLY A 50 4.13 -30.94 -7.44
CA GLY A 50 4.59 -31.75 -8.58
C GLY A 50 5.60 -31.03 -9.49
N LYS A 51 5.59 -31.33 -10.80
CA LYS A 51 6.42 -30.63 -11.81
C LYS A 51 5.85 -29.23 -12.14
N GLY A 52 6.68 -28.27 -12.57
CA GLY A 52 6.29 -26.87 -12.81
C GLY A 52 7.15 -25.79 -12.11
N LYS A 53 6.63 -24.56 -12.03
CA LYS A 53 7.31 -23.42 -11.38
C LYS A 53 7.07 -23.42 -9.86
N PRO A 54 8.11 -23.23 -9.01
CA PRO A 54 7.94 -23.05 -7.57
C PRO A 54 7.12 -21.80 -7.24
N LEU A 55 6.33 -21.88 -6.17
CA LEU A 55 5.63 -20.73 -5.62
C LEU A 55 6.60 -19.95 -4.71
N THR A 56 6.54 -18.63 -4.79
CA THR A 56 7.37 -17.73 -3.98
C THR A 56 6.56 -17.25 -2.77
N PRO A 57 7.22 -16.81 -1.68
CA PRO A 57 6.48 -16.19 -0.56
C PRO A 57 5.59 -15.02 -1.02
N ALA A 58 6.02 -14.25 -2.03
CA ALA A 58 5.22 -13.15 -2.57
C ALA A 58 3.85 -13.58 -3.15
N ASP A 59 3.69 -14.84 -3.52
CA ASP A 59 2.41 -15.40 -4.00
C ASP A 59 1.40 -15.64 -2.85
N PHE A 60 1.86 -15.62 -1.59
CA PHE A 60 1.06 -15.86 -0.39
C PHE A 60 0.88 -14.62 0.50
N VAL A 61 1.49 -13.48 0.15
CA VAL A 61 1.31 -12.22 0.88
C VAL A 61 0.08 -11.48 0.35
N PRO A 62 -0.90 -11.12 1.22
CA PRO A 62 -2.02 -10.29 0.81
C PRO A 62 -1.53 -8.92 0.33
N LYS A 63 -2.16 -8.41 -0.73
CA LYS A 63 -1.80 -7.10 -1.29
C LYS A 63 -2.66 -6.03 -0.62
N TRP A 64 -2.21 -5.59 0.54
CA TRP A 64 -2.77 -4.45 1.26
C TRP A 64 -2.56 -3.15 0.47
N ASP A 65 -3.53 -2.24 0.53
CA ASP A 65 -3.44 -0.88 0.00
C ASP A 65 -2.90 -0.76 -1.43
N ARG A 66 -3.41 -1.58 -2.34
CA ARG A 66 -3.26 -1.33 -3.77
C ARG A 66 -3.97 -0.02 -4.12
N LYS A 67 -3.27 1.10 -4.00
CA LYS A 67 -3.62 2.29 -4.78
C LYS A 67 -3.64 1.83 -6.25
N PRO A 68 -4.69 2.17 -7.01
CA PRO A 68 -4.72 1.86 -8.44
C PRO A 68 -3.42 2.35 -9.06
N LYS A 69 -2.86 1.56 -9.99
CA LYS A 69 -1.69 2.01 -10.75
C LYS A 69 -2.08 3.32 -11.43
N GLN A 70 -1.31 4.37 -11.19
CA GLN A 70 -1.58 5.65 -11.82
C GLN A 70 -1.53 5.50 -13.34
N THR A 71 -2.50 6.10 -14.04
CA THR A 71 -2.45 6.16 -15.50
C THR A 71 -1.32 7.09 -15.95
N VAL A 72 -0.96 7.03 -17.23
CA VAL A 72 0.06 7.94 -17.78
C VAL A 72 -0.39 9.39 -17.62
N GLU A 73 -1.68 9.65 -17.84
CA GLU A 73 -2.30 10.97 -17.69
C GLU A 73 -2.22 11.46 -16.24
N GLU A 74 -2.51 10.60 -15.25
CA GLU A 74 -2.41 10.94 -13.83
C GLU A 74 -0.95 11.22 -13.41
N MET A 75 0.01 10.46 -13.94
CA MET A 75 1.44 10.70 -13.69
C MET A 75 1.91 12.03 -14.29
N VAL A 76 1.45 12.33 -15.51
CA VAL A 76 1.75 13.60 -16.20
C VAL A 76 1.15 14.78 -15.43
N GLN A 77 -0.11 14.70 -15.01
CA GLN A 77 -0.76 15.73 -14.19
C GLN A 77 -0.03 15.94 -12.85
N LEU A 78 0.38 14.85 -12.19
CA LEU A 78 1.17 14.94 -10.97
C LEU A 78 2.51 15.63 -11.21
N ALA A 79 3.20 15.31 -12.31
CA ALA A 79 4.46 15.96 -12.68
C ALA A 79 4.29 17.46 -12.96
N TYR A 80 3.21 17.87 -13.65
CA TYR A 80 2.88 19.28 -13.85
C TYR A 80 2.60 20.00 -12.53
N ALA A 81 1.80 19.39 -11.64
CA ALA A 81 1.47 19.97 -10.34
C ALA A 81 2.71 20.16 -9.46
N LEU A 82 3.63 19.19 -9.46
CA LEU A 82 4.90 19.29 -8.74
C LEU A 82 5.78 20.38 -9.35
N ASN A 83 5.92 20.44 -10.67
CA ASN A 83 6.71 21.49 -11.32
C ASN A 83 6.17 22.89 -11.01
N ALA A 84 4.85 23.10 -11.06
CA ALA A 84 4.24 24.38 -10.70
C ALA A 84 4.49 24.76 -9.23
N ALA A 85 4.39 23.79 -8.31
CA ALA A 85 4.65 24.01 -6.89
C ALA A 85 6.11 24.36 -6.59
N PHE A 86 7.06 23.85 -7.38
CA PHE A 86 8.50 24.09 -7.22
C PHE A 86 9.07 25.13 -8.19
N GLY A 87 8.23 25.82 -8.97
CA GLY A 87 8.64 26.89 -9.89
C GLY A 87 9.41 26.42 -11.13
N GLY A 88 9.26 25.15 -11.52
CA GLY A 88 9.88 24.57 -12.71
C GLY A 88 9.06 24.78 -13.99
N SER A 89 9.73 24.79 -15.15
CA SER A 89 9.12 24.82 -16.48
C SER A 89 9.03 23.43 -17.08
N VAL A 90 7.93 23.11 -17.77
CA VAL A 90 7.77 21.82 -18.46
C VAL A 90 8.04 21.98 -19.95
N VAL A 91 9.00 21.21 -20.46
CA VAL A 91 9.35 21.18 -21.88
C VAL A 91 8.87 19.86 -22.46
N ASN A 92 7.92 19.91 -23.39
CA ASN A 92 7.51 18.74 -24.17
C ASN A 92 8.50 18.50 -25.31
N ALA A 93 8.63 17.25 -25.77
CA ALA A 93 9.60 16.86 -26.81
C ALA A 93 9.37 17.53 -28.18
N GLY A 94 8.24 18.22 -28.36
CA GLY A 94 8.07 19.25 -29.37
C GLY A 94 7.93 20.58 -28.63
N GLY A 95 8.95 21.45 -28.71
CA GLY A 95 8.97 22.72 -28.01
C GLY A 95 7.79 23.58 -28.37
N ASP A 96 6.82 23.66 -27.47
CA ASP A 96 5.84 24.73 -27.42
C ASP A 96 5.54 24.97 -25.94
N ASP A 97 6.05 26.09 -25.45
CA ASP A 97 5.80 26.56 -24.11
C ASP A 97 4.37 27.10 -24.12
N GLY A 98 3.42 26.25 -23.73
CA GLY A 98 2.03 26.62 -23.52
C GLY A 98 1.90 27.65 -22.40
N ALA A 99 2.16 28.91 -22.74
CA ALA A 99 1.85 30.08 -21.93
C ALA A 99 0.32 30.15 -21.79
N ALA A 100 -0.16 29.86 -20.58
CA ALA A 100 -1.54 30.12 -20.20
C ALA A 100 -1.72 31.62 -19.96
N GLU A 101 -2.50 32.27 -20.83
CA GLU A 101 -3.35 33.42 -20.47
C GLU A 101 -4.45 33.00 -19.48
#